data_AF-A0A3N9P4Q6-F1
#
_entry.id   AF-A0A3N9P4Q6-F1
#
_cell.length_a   1.000
_cell.length_b   1.000
_cell.length_c   1.000
_cell.angle_alpha   90.00
_cell.angle_beta   90.00
_cell.angle_gamma   90.00
#
_symmetry.space_group_name_H-M   'P 1'
#
loop_
_entity.id
_entity.type
_entity.pdbx_description
1 polymer ?
#
loop_
_entity_poly.entity_id
_entity_poly.type
_entity_poly.pdbx_seq_one_letter_code
_entity_poly.pdbx_strand_id
1 'polypeptide(L)'
;MKVQFKIIAALFLTPIMIVAEEKLTGFHVAGLPNASYKDGEGFAAGGNLFFFQYGDGAINPYRWNTTLSIKMSTEGMLSTYLFLDVPAAGKNSRFTVYLDYKRLLVDDYYGLGNDPDYNPDYLDPDHPHYKEKLYYAFKQRWPGIVLSAQLPACSSHLRHLFSLAYYSRQVEKYPLPNKLLQDK
;
A
#
# COMPACT_ATOMS: atom_id res chain seq x y z
N MET A 1 38.91 12.15 -12.04
CA MET A 1 38.95 10.68 -12.12
C MET A 1 37.65 10.22 -12.77
N LYS A 2 37.66 9.73 -14.02
CA LYS A 2 36.44 9.33 -14.76
C LYS A 2 36.19 7.83 -14.54
N VAL A 3 35.11 7.50 -13.85
CA VAL A 3 34.65 6.12 -13.69
C VAL A 3 33.71 5.81 -14.86
N GLN A 4 34.04 4.80 -15.68
CA GLN A 4 33.13 4.29 -16.70
C GLN A 4 32.46 3.01 -16.19
N PHE A 5 31.13 3.01 -16.17
CA PHE A 5 30.32 1.82 -15.97
C PHE A 5 30.07 1.14 -17.32
N LYS A 6 30.50 -0.11 -17.47
CA LYS A 6 30.08 -0.99 -18.57
C LYS A 6 28.95 -1.88 -18.04
N ILE A 7 27.74 -1.68 -18.55
CA ILE A 7 26.62 -2.60 -18.35
C ILE A 7 26.69 -3.63 -19.47
N ILE A 8 26.94 -4.89 -19.13
CA ILE A 8 26.77 -6.03 -20.03
C ILE A 8 25.36 -6.56 -19.80
N ALA A 9 24.44 -6.27 -20.73
CA ALA A 9 23.12 -6.88 -20.75
C ALA A 9 23.21 -8.23 -21.48
N ALA A 10 23.06 -9.33 -20.75
CA ALA A 10 22.87 -10.65 -21.34
C ALA A 10 21.38 -10.85 -21.66
N LEU A 11 21.04 -10.86 -22.94
CA LEU A 11 19.70 -11.20 -23.43
C LEU A 11 19.56 -12.73 -23.45
N PHE A 12 18.81 -13.31 -22.52
CA PHE A 12 18.39 -14.70 -22.61
C PHE A 12 17.12 -14.79 -23.47
N LEU A 13 17.25 -15.24 -24.73
CA LEU A 13 16.11 -15.67 -25.53
C LEU A 13 15.68 -17.06 -25.07
N THR A 14 14.65 -17.14 -24.23
CA THR A 14 13.94 -18.41 -23.98
C THR A 14 12.81 -18.56 -25.02
N PRO A 15 12.69 -19.70 -25.71
CA PRO A 15 11.56 -19.95 -26.58
C PRO A 15 10.26 -19.95 -25.76
N ILE A 16 9.30 -19.14 -26.17
CA ILE A 16 7.96 -19.11 -25.57
C ILE A 16 7.26 -20.41 -25.99
N MET A 17 7.24 -21.40 -25.09
CA MET A 17 6.31 -22.51 -25.24
C MET A 17 4.90 -21.96 -25.02
N ILE A 18 4.06 -22.02 -26.05
CA ILE A 18 2.63 -21.76 -25.94
C ILE A 18 2.04 -22.97 -25.20
N VAL A 19 2.01 -22.88 -23.88
CA VAL A 19 1.21 -23.79 -23.05
C VAL A 19 -0.24 -23.39 -23.25
N ALA A 20 -1.10 -24.34 -23.62
CA ALA A 20 -2.54 -24.11 -23.63
C ALA A 20 -2.96 -23.71 -22.22
N GLU A 21 -3.49 -22.49 -22.07
CA GLU A 21 -3.92 -21.98 -20.77
C GLU A 21 -5.10 -22.83 -20.29
N GLU A 22 -4.86 -23.64 -19.26
CA GLU A 22 -5.93 -24.38 -18.61
C GLU A 22 -6.89 -23.37 -17.99
N LYS A 23 -8.16 -23.42 -18.41
CA LYS A 23 -9.17 -22.50 -17.90
C LYS A 23 -9.33 -22.72 -16.40
N LEU A 24 -8.90 -21.74 -15.62
CA LEU A 24 -9.12 -21.74 -14.18
C LEU A 24 -10.62 -21.75 -13.91
N THR A 25 -11.05 -22.62 -13.01
CA THR A 25 -12.44 -22.77 -12.58
C THR A 25 -12.51 -22.84 -11.06
N GLY A 26 -13.68 -22.52 -10.50
CA GLY A 26 -13.93 -22.56 -9.06
C GLY A 26 -13.24 -21.45 -8.28
N PHE A 27 -13.07 -21.70 -6.98
CA PHE A 27 -12.49 -20.77 -6.03
C PHE A 27 -11.01 -21.07 -5.81
N HIS A 28 -10.18 -20.05 -5.87
CA HIS A 28 -8.73 -20.14 -5.68
C HIS A 28 -8.27 -19.13 -4.64
N VAL A 29 -7.24 -19.51 -3.90
CA VAL A 29 -6.59 -18.65 -2.91
C VAL A 29 -5.10 -18.65 -3.17
N ALA A 30 -4.49 -17.47 -3.20
CA ALA A 30 -3.05 -17.30 -3.28
C ALA A 30 -2.56 -16.37 -2.16
N GLY A 31 -1.35 -16.61 -1.68
CA GLY A 31 -0.72 -15.81 -0.65
C GLY A 31 0.66 -15.35 -1.08
N LEU A 32 0.97 -14.07 -0.86
CA LEU A 32 2.28 -13.48 -1.11
C LEU A 32 2.80 -12.80 0.15
N PRO A 33 3.65 -13.45 0.96
CA PRO A 33 4.31 -12.79 2.08
C PRO A 33 5.30 -11.73 1.57
N ASN A 34 5.52 -10.68 2.35
CA ASN A 34 6.55 -9.68 2.09
C ASN A 34 7.23 -9.23 3.39
N ALA A 35 8.50 -8.89 3.27
CA ALA A 35 9.28 -8.27 4.33
C ALA A 35 10.18 -7.20 3.72
N SER A 36 10.43 -6.11 4.45
CA SER A 36 11.26 -5.00 4.00
C SER A 36 11.88 -4.29 5.20
N TYR A 37 13.01 -3.62 5.00
CA TYR A 37 13.58 -2.69 5.97
C TYR A 37 13.67 -1.30 5.34
N LYS A 38 13.34 -0.26 6.09
CA LYS A 38 13.50 1.14 5.68
C LYS A 38 13.79 2.01 6.91
N ASP A 39 14.73 2.94 6.79
CA ASP A 39 15.00 3.91 7.87
C ASP A 39 13.75 4.76 8.16
N GLY A 40 13.47 4.99 9.44
CA GLY A 40 12.25 5.65 9.94
C GLY A 40 11.02 4.73 10.06
N GLU A 41 10.91 3.65 9.27
CA GLU A 41 9.83 2.66 9.40
C GLU A 41 10.30 1.37 10.13
N GLY A 42 11.60 1.09 10.13
CA GLY A 42 12.23 -0.09 10.70
C GLY A 42 11.99 -1.37 9.87
N PHE A 43 12.03 -2.53 10.52
CA PHE A 43 11.67 -3.79 9.89
C PHE A 43 10.16 -3.86 9.73
N ALA A 44 9.70 -4.17 8.51
CA ALA A 44 8.31 -4.39 8.22
C ALA A 44 8.07 -5.80 7.67
N ALA A 45 6.97 -6.41 8.08
CA ALA A 45 6.52 -7.72 7.63
C ALA A 45 5.02 -7.67 7.33
N GLY A 46 4.59 -8.45 6.34
CA GLY A 46 3.22 -8.45 5.89
C GLY A 46 2.97 -9.47 4.79
N GLY A 47 1.84 -9.32 4.13
CA GLY A 47 1.46 -10.17 3.02
C GLY A 47 0.21 -9.72 2.32
N ASN A 48 -0.01 -10.31 1.15
CA ASN A 48 -1.25 -10.21 0.41
C ASN A 48 -1.91 -11.58 0.34
N LEU A 49 -3.22 -11.62 0.59
CA LEU A 49 -4.07 -12.77 0.31
C LEU A 49 -4.97 -12.40 -0.86
N PHE A 50 -4.97 -13.23 -1.89
CA PHE A 50 -5.77 -13.08 -3.08
C PHE A 50 -6.81 -14.19 -3.11
N PHE A 51 -8.06 -13.81 -3.34
CA PHE A 51 -9.20 -14.70 -3.45
C PHE A 51 -9.79 -14.50 -4.84
N PHE A 52 -9.87 -15.57 -5.62
CA PHE A 52 -10.42 -15.53 -6.97
C PHE A 52 -11.59 -16.50 -7.07
N GLN A 53 -12.66 -16.06 -7.73
CA GLN A 53 -13.74 -16.94 -8.13
C GLN A 53 -13.84 -16.94 -9.66
N TYR A 54 -13.43 -18.04 -10.28
CA TYR A 54 -13.48 -18.20 -11.74
C TYR A 54 -14.81 -18.81 -12.23
N GLY A 55 -15.63 -19.35 -11.33
CA GLY A 55 -16.88 -20.01 -11.67
C GLY A 55 -16.65 -21.26 -12.52
N ASP A 56 -17.36 -21.37 -13.63
CA ASP A 56 -17.26 -22.44 -14.62
C ASP A 56 -16.23 -22.16 -15.73
N GLY A 57 -15.46 -21.06 -15.64
CA GLY A 57 -14.51 -20.65 -16.68
C GLY A 57 -15.17 -20.05 -17.93
N ALA A 58 -16.47 -19.74 -17.87
CA ALA A 58 -17.17 -19.01 -18.93
C ALA A 58 -16.87 -17.50 -18.90
N ILE A 59 -16.50 -16.96 -17.73
CA ILE A 59 -16.19 -15.54 -17.52
C ILE A 59 -14.69 -15.38 -17.29
N ASN A 60 -14.02 -14.68 -18.19
CA ASN A 60 -12.61 -14.31 -18.07
C ASN A 60 -12.45 -12.83 -17.67
N PRO A 61 -11.43 -12.46 -16.88
CA PRO A 61 -10.45 -13.36 -16.25
C PRO A 61 -10.98 -14.06 -14.98
N TYR A 62 -12.03 -13.55 -14.33
CA TYR A 62 -12.68 -14.13 -13.14
C TYR A 62 -14.08 -13.50 -12.97
N ARG A 63 -14.95 -14.12 -12.17
CA ARG A 63 -16.23 -13.52 -11.75
C ARG A 63 -16.04 -12.39 -10.76
N TRP A 64 -15.17 -12.60 -9.78
CA TRP A 64 -14.71 -11.57 -8.85
C TRP A 64 -13.33 -11.93 -8.32
N ASN A 65 -12.57 -10.91 -7.92
CA ASN A 65 -11.38 -11.07 -7.09
C ASN A 65 -11.46 -10.17 -5.87
N THR A 66 -10.85 -10.64 -4.78
CA THR A 66 -10.64 -9.84 -3.58
C THR A 66 -9.19 -9.96 -3.15
N THR A 67 -8.55 -8.84 -2.83
CA THR A 67 -7.20 -8.80 -2.24
C THR A 67 -7.27 -8.19 -0.85
N LEU A 68 -6.75 -8.91 0.14
CA LEU A 68 -6.51 -8.40 1.48
C LEU A 68 -5.01 -8.20 1.66
N SER A 69 -4.58 -7.00 2.02
CA SER A 69 -3.20 -6.70 2.35
C SER A 69 -3.06 -6.24 3.78
N ILE A 70 -2.03 -6.73 4.45
CA ILE A 70 -1.66 -6.32 5.80
C ILE A 70 -0.15 -6.20 5.87
N LYS A 71 0.34 -5.06 6.33
CA LYS A 71 1.77 -4.80 6.57
C LYS A 71 1.93 -4.06 7.89
N MET A 72 2.85 -4.52 8.73
CA MET A 72 3.19 -3.91 10.01
C MET A 72 4.70 -3.65 10.08
N SER A 73 5.13 -2.62 10.82
CA SER A 73 6.56 -2.35 11.05
C SER A 73 6.92 -2.19 12.52
N THR A 74 8.21 -2.33 12.84
CA THR A 74 8.76 -2.18 14.20
C THR A 74 8.59 -0.76 14.74
N GLU A 75 8.62 0.26 13.89
CA GLU A 75 8.37 1.66 14.27
C GLU A 75 6.86 2.00 14.30
N GLY A 76 5.99 0.99 14.20
CA GLY A 76 4.56 1.14 14.44
C GLY A 76 3.72 1.54 13.23
N MET A 77 4.26 1.42 12.01
CA MET A 77 3.43 1.49 10.81
C MET A 77 2.46 0.31 10.76
N LEU A 78 1.21 0.59 10.42
CA LEU A 78 0.21 -0.38 10.00
C LEU A 78 -0.38 0.10 8.68
N SER A 79 -0.33 -0.73 7.64
CA SER A 79 -0.97 -0.46 6.35
C SER A 79 -1.80 -1.68 5.98
N THR A 80 -3.09 -1.45 5.77
CA THR A 80 -4.03 -2.49 5.41
C THR A 80 -4.94 -1.99 4.31
N TYR A 81 -5.16 -2.79 3.28
CA TYR A 81 -6.19 -2.49 2.30
C TYR A 81 -6.99 -3.73 1.95
N LEU A 82 -8.24 -3.50 1.57
CA LEU A 82 -9.13 -4.49 0.98
C LEU A 82 -9.55 -3.98 -0.40
N PHE A 83 -9.24 -4.76 -1.43
CA PHE A 83 -9.66 -4.49 -2.79
C PHE A 83 -10.65 -5.57 -3.23
N LEU A 84 -11.78 -5.17 -3.79
CA LEU A 84 -12.76 -6.05 -4.45
C LEU A 84 -12.92 -5.57 -5.88
N ASP A 85 -12.94 -6.51 -6.81
CA ASP A 85 -13.16 -6.21 -8.22
C ASP A 85 -14.07 -7.26 -8.88
N VAL A 86 -15.07 -6.76 -9.59
CA VAL A 86 -16.13 -7.52 -10.23
C VAL A 86 -16.22 -7.07 -11.70
N PRO A 87 -15.51 -7.73 -12.64
CA PRO A 87 -15.37 -7.27 -14.02
C PRO A 87 -16.61 -7.44 -14.90
N ALA A 88 -17.58 -8.24 -14.45
CA ALA A 88 -18.82 -8.52 -15.17
C ALA A 88 -20.05 -8.36 -14.26
N ALA A 89 -20.15 -7.22 -13.56
CA ALA A 89 -21.25 -6.92 -12.64
C ALA A 89 -22.63 -6.74 -13.34
N GLY A 90 -22.68 -6.91 -14.67
CA GLY A 90 -23.86 -6.83 -15.53
C GLY A 90 -23.60 -5.99 -16.78
N LYS A 91 -24.18 -6.33 -17.94
CA LYS A 91 -24.00 -5.59 -19.22
C LYS A 91 -22.54 -5.22 -19.52
N ASN A 92 -21.58 -6.11 -19.25
CA ASN A 92 -20.14 -5.86 -19.45
C ASN A 92 -19.57 -4.67 -18.62
N SER A 93 -20.21 -4.34 -17.49
CA SER A 93 -19.72 -3.36 -16.52
C SER A 93 -18.75 -3.96 -15.51
N ARG A 94 -17.83 -3.14 -15.01
CA ARG A 94 -16.87 -3.50 -13.96
C ARG A 94 -17.04 -2.60 -12.75
N PHE A 95 -17.09 -3.19 -11.57
CA PHE A 95 -17.20 -2.48 -10.31
C PHE A 95 -16.00 -2.81 -9.43
N THR A 96 -15.42 -1.79 -8.79
CA THR A 96 -14.33 -1.97 -7.84
C THR A 96 -14.57 -1.20 -6.56
N VAL A 97 -14.18 -1.82 -5.45
CA VAL A 97 -14.14 -1.20 -4.11
C VAL A 97 -12.71 -1.29 -3.61
N TYR A 98 -12.19 -0.18 -3.12
CA TYR A 98 -10.90 -0.13 -2.44
C TYR A 98 -11.11 0.52 -1.08
N LEU A 99 -10.85 -0.24 -0.02
CA LEU A 99 -10.80 0.26 1.36
C LEU A 99 -9.35 0.30 1.78
N ASP A 100 -8.92 1.42 2.35
CA ASP A 100 -7.56 1.60 2.84
C ASP A 100 -7.60 2.08 4.29
N TYR A 101 -6.65 1.60 5.07
CA TYR A 101 -6.36 2.11 6.38
C TYR A 101 -4.86 2.10 6.58
N LYS A 102 -4.29 3.29 6.71
CA LYS A 102 -2.90 3.48 7.11
C LYS A 102 -2.83 4.16 8.47
N ARG A 103 -1.95 3.65 9.33
CA ARG A 103 -1.56 4.28 10.60
C ARG A 103 -0.04 4.35 10.65
N LEU A 104 0.48 5.54 10.89
CA LEU A 104 1.90 5.78 11.12
C LEU A 104 2.03 6.33 12.54
N LEU A 105 2.88 5.72 13.37
CA LEU A 105 3.19 6.24 14.70
C LEU A 105 4.37 7.20 14.61
N VAL A 106 5.44 6.78 13.94
CA VAL A 106 6.60 7.62 13.67
C VAL A 106 6.58 7.96 12.18
N ASP A 107 6.37 9.22 11.87
CA ASP A 107 6.55 9.79 10.54
C ASP A 107 7.20 11.16 10.73
N ASP A 108 8.26 11.41 9.97
CA ASP A 108 9.19 12.50 10.23
C ASP A 108 8.60 13.82 9.75
N TYR A 109 8.54 14.81 10.63
CA TYR A 109 8.11 16.16 10.27
C TYR A 109 9.26 17.01 9.78
N TYR A 110 9.40 17.09 8.46
CA TYR A 110 10.30 18.05 7.82
C TYR A 110 9.69 19.44 7.62
N GLY A 111 8.53 19.73 8.23
CA GLY A 111 7.84 21.02 8.05
C GLY A 111 7.10 21.13 6.71
N LEU A 112 5.91 21.72 6.72
CA LEU A 112 5.31 22.27 5.51
C LEU A 112 6.03 23.59 5.19
N GLY A 113 6.76 23.66 4.07
CA GLY A 113 7.35 24.92 3.59
C GLY A 113 8.84 25.14 3.89
N ASN A 114 9.60 24.08 4.20
CA ASN A 114 11.07 24.12 4.12
C ASN A 114 11.78 25.04 5.14
N ASP A 115 11.27 25.20 6.37
CA ASP A 115 12.01 25.89 7.43
C ASP A 115 11.63 25.52 8.89
N PRO A 116 11.79 24.27 9.36
CA PRO A 116 11.98 24.01 10.77
C PRO A 116 13.49 23.91 11.08
N ASP A 117 13.99 24.77 11.97
CA ASP A 117 15.31 24.56 12.59
C ASP A 117 15.33 23.19 13.28
N TYR A 118 15.95 22.21 12.62
CA TYR A 118 16.19 20.90 13.20
C TYR A 118 17.32 21.04 14.22
N ASN A 119 16.98 20.85 15.51
CA ASN A 119 17.97 20.79 16.56
C ASN A 119 18.09 19.35 17.09
N PRO A 120 19.18 18.62 16.76
CA PRO A 120 19.40 17.25 17.24
C PRO A 120 19.51 17.18 18.77
N ASP A 121 19.92 18.27 19.43
CA ASP A 121 20.03 18.37 20.89
C ASP A 121 18.69 18.12 21.61
N TYR A 122 17.57 18.32 20.93
CA TYR A 122 16.24 18.05 21.48
C TYR A 122 15.92 16.55 21.55
N LEU A 123 16.69 15.71 20.84
CA LEU A 123 16.51 14.27 20.75
C LEU A 123 17.55 13.48 21.57
N ASP A 124 18.68 14.12 21.95
CA ASP A 124 19.78 13.49 22.70
C ASP A 124 19.52 13.51 24.21
N PRO A 125 19.29 12.35 24.87
CA PRO A 125 19.03 12.27 26.30
C PRO A 125 20.16 12.84 27.18
N ASP A 126 21.38 12.88 26.68
CA ASP A 126 22.56 13.34 27.42
C ASP A 126 22.78 14.86 27.32
N HIS A 127 21.99 15.56 26.49
CA HIS A 127 22.13 16.99 26.27
C HIS A 127 21.25 17.83 27.22
N PRO A 128 21.72 18.98 27.75
CA PRO A 128 20.92 19.85 28.62
C PRO A 128 19.62 20.38 28.00
N HIS A 129 19.52 20.38 26.67
CA HIS A 129 18.34 20.80 25.92
C HIS A 129 17.46 19.63 25.47
N TYR A 130 17.70 18.42 25.96
CA TYR A 130 16.88 17.26 25.66
C TYR A 130 15.41 17.58 25.90
N LYS A 131 14.60 17.32 24.87
CA LYS A 131 13.15 17.32 24.99
C LYS A 131 12.71 15.89 25.06
N GLU A 132 12.66 15.22 23.91
CA GLU A 132 12.19 13.84 23.77
C GLU A 132 12.63 13.21 22.44
N LYS A 133 12.83 11.89 22.42
CA LYS A 133 13.14 11.12 21.20
C LYS A 133 12.14 11.32 20.04
N LEU A 134 10.87 11.54 20.35
CA LEU A 134 9.79 11.69 19.36
C LEU A 134 9.34 13.15 19.17
N TYR A 135 10.15 14.12 19.59
CA TYR A 135 9.79 15.54 19.56
C TYR A 135 9.37 16.05 18.16
N TYR A 136 10.03 15.55 17.11
CA TYR A 136 9.71 15.89 15.71
C TYR A 136 8.77 14.89 15.02
N ALA A 137 8.32 13.85 15.72
CA ALA A 137 7.43 12.85 15.15
C ALA A 137 5.95 13.27 15.30
N PHE A 138 5.09 12.76 14.41
CA PHE A 138 3.64 12.85 14.57
C PHE A 138 2.99 11.51 14.22
N LYS A 139 1.78 11.33 14.74
CA LYS A 139 0.92 10.20 14.36
C LYS A 139 0.07 10.59 13.17
N GLN A 140 -0.13 9.66 12.25
CA GLN A 140 -1.11 9.82 11.18
C GLN A 140 -2.04 8.64 11.06
N ARG A 141 -3.29 8.93 10.67
CA ARG A 141 -4.31 7.93 10.33
C ARG A 141 -5.02 8.32 9.06
N TRP A 142 -5.03 7.42 8.08
CA TRP A 142 -5.57 7.65 6.74
C TRP A 142 -6.57 6.52 6.40
N PRO A 143 -7.80 6.53 6.94
CA PRO A 143 -8.89 5.78 6.35
C PRO A 143 -9.25 6.35 4.97
N GLY A 144 -9.42 5.44 4.01
CA GLY A 144 -9.78 5.75 2.64
C GLY A 144 -10.80 4.76 2.09
N ILE A 145 -11.68 5.26 1.23
CA ILE A 145 -12.57 4.45 0.41
C ILE A 145 -12.60 5.00 -1.00
N VAL A 146 -12.49 4.10 -1.99
CA VAL A 146 -12.73 4.41 -3.40
C VAL A 146 -13.73 3.42 -3.95
N LEU A 147 -14.77 3.95 -4.58
CA LEU A 147 -15.76 3.20 -5.32
C LEU A 147 -15.64 3.58 -6.78
N SER A 148 -15.47 2.61 -7.67
CA SER A 148 -15.39 2.88 -9.10
C SER A 148 -16.31 1.96 -9.90
N ALA A 149 -16.89 2.52 -10.96
CA ALA A 149 -17.72 1.81 -11.92
C ALA A 149 -17.24 2.12 -13.34
N GLN A 150 -17.03 1.07 -14.13
CA GLN A 150 -16.78 1.16 -15.56
C GLN A 150 -18.01 0.64 -16.29
N LEU A 151 -18.62 1.48 -17.12
CA LEU A 151 -19.81 1.16 -17.90
C LEU A 151 -19.47 1.18 -19.39
N PRO A 152 -20.02 0.28 -20.22
CA PRO A 152 -19.88 0.42 -21.67
C PRO A 152 -20.57 1.71 -22.15
N ALA A 153 -19.94 2.40 -23.09
CA ALA A 153 -20.58 3.47 -23.84
C ALA A 153 -21.34 2.87 -25.03
N CYS A 154 -22.10 3.71 -25.76
CA CYS A 154 -22.97 3.31 -26.88
C CYS A 154 -22.28 2.54 -28.03
N SER A 155 -20.95 2.33 -28.01
CA SER A 155 -20.21 1.40 -28.88
C SER A 155 -19.31 0.47 -28.06
N SER A 156 -19.07 -0.75 -28.55
CA SER A 156 -18.53 -1.89 -27.77
C SER A 156 -17.12 -1.72 -27.21
N HIS A 157 -16.37 -0.71 -27.65
CA HIS A 157 -14.97 -0.51 -27.25
C HIS A 157 -14.74 0.67 -26.31
N LEU A 158 -15.69 1.60 -26.20
CA LEU A 158 -15.54 2.77 -25.33
C LEU A 158 -16.20 2.51 -23.98
N ARG A 159 -15.56 2.95 -22.89
CA ARG A 159 -16.05 2.77 -21.52
C ARG A 159 -16.03 4.09 -20.76
N HIS A 160 -17.10 4.35 -20.01
CA HIS A 160 -17.14 5.45 -19.05
C HIS A 160 -16.66 4.95 -17.68
N LEU A 161 -15.71 5.66 -17.08
CA LEU A 161 -15.24 5.40 -15.72
C LEU A 161 -15.76 6.49 -14.79
N PHE A 162 -16.47 6.08 -13.75
CA PHE A 162 -16.91 6.93 -12.66
C PHE A 162 -16.20 6.46 -11.39
N SER A 163 -15.67 7.39 -10.61
CA SER A 163 -15.02 7.07 -9.34
C SER A 163 -15.41 8.09 -8.27
N LEU A 164 -15.76 7.60 -7.09
CA LEU A 164 -15.97 8.39 -5.89
C LEU A 164 -14.89 7.99 -4.88
N ALA A 165 -14.15 8.97 -4.38
CA ALA A 165 -13.11 8.76 -3.40
C ALA A 165 -13.35 9.62 -2.16
N TYR A 166 -13.18 9.01 -0.99
CA TYR A 166 -13.17 9.70 0.29
C TYR A 166 -11.93 9.30 1.06
N TYR A 167 -11.18 10.29 1.53
CA TYR A 167 -10.01 10.11 2.38
C TYR A 167 -10.10 11.06 3.56
N SER A 168 -9.85 10.56 4.76
CA SER A 168 -9.75 11.39 5.96
C SER A 168 -8.36 11.23 6.53
N ARG A 169 -7.51 12.25 6.35
CA ARG A 169 -6.17 12.27 6.94
C ARG A 169 -6.22 13.01 8.27
N GLN A 170 -5.99 12.28 9.35
CA GLN A 170 -5.83 12.84 10.68
C GLN A 170 -4.35 12.84 11.03
N VAL A 171 -3.87 13.97 11.54
CA VAL A 171 -2.48 14.16 12.01
C VAL A 171 -2.54 14.64 13.45
N GLU A 172 -1.88 13.92 14.35
CA GLU A 172 -1.83 14.22 15.77
C GLU A 172 -0.38 14.38 16.22
N LYS A 173 -0.09 15.43 16.97
CA LYS A 173 1.20 15.57 17.65
C LYS A 173 1.24 14.65 18.87
N TYR A 174 2.44 14.23 19.25
CA TYR A 174 2.61 13.59 20.54
C TYR A 174 2.44 14.63 21.67
N PRO A 175 1.68 14.29 22.75
CA PRO A 175 1.61 15.16 23.91
C PRO A 175 3.00 15.24 24.55
N LEU A 176 3.39 16.40 25.05
CA LEU A 176 4.59 16.57 25.86
C LEU A 176 4.18 16.58 27.35
N PRO A 177 4.77 15.74 28.22
CA PRO A 177 5.72 14.68 27.89
C PRO A 177 5.04 13.42 27.30
N ASN A 178 5.68 12.78 26.32
CA ASN A 178 5.16 11.65 25.57
C ASN A 178 5.42 10.35 26.32
N LYS A 179 4.37 9.80 26.94
CA LYS A 179 4.42 8.53 27.70
C LYS A 179 4.47 7.26 26.83
N LEU A 180 4.78 7.35 25.54
CA LEU A 180 4.83 6.15 24.70
C LEU A 180 6.18 5.46 24.88
N LEU A 181 6.17 4.46 25.77
CA LEU A 181 7.22 3.46 26.05
C LEU A 181 8.32 3.91 27.02
N GLN A 182 7.94 4.30 28.24
CA GLN A 182 8.85 4.21 29.41
C GLN A 182 8.77 2.85 30.13
N ASP A 183 7.86 1.95 29.74
CA ASP A 183 7.81 0.58 30.24
C ASP A 183 8.22 -0.40 29.13
N LYS A 184 9.52 -0.66 29.03
CA LYS A 184 10.12 -1.95 28.65
C LYS A 184 11.57 -2.01 29.10
#